data_AF-A0A0P8A1F9-F1
#
_entry.id   AF-A0A0P8A1F9-F1
#
_cell.length_a   1.000
_cell.length_b   1.000
_cell.length_c   1.000
_cell.angle_alpha   90.00
_cell.angle_beta   90.00
_cell.angle_gamma   90.00
#
_symmetry.space_group_name_H-M   'P 1'
#
loop_
_entity.id
_entity.type
_entity.pdbx_description
1 polymer ?
#
loop_
_entity_poly.entity_id
_entity_poly.type
_entity_poly.pdbx_seq_one_letter_code
_entity_poly.pdbx_strand_id
1 'polypeptide(L)'
;MLSIKSFIVDKFLSVWWAVVILLLALPFAVWAVSFFNPSPEATACRLFSGHEVCAMSIRRSAARYWEYRTVVSIDGVKQPLELYNCRDRTRTLASDSTRVPFLTGKTGDWICQLTTPKRSSQLTERVNIGIR
;
A
#
# COMPACT_ATOMS: atom_id res chain seq x y z
N MET A 1 45.18 -28.88 -41.51
CA MET A 1 44.23 -27.76 -41.72
C MET A 1 42.88 -27.90 -40.98
N LEU A 2 42.55 -29.02 -40.33
CA LEU A 2 41.26 -29.21 -39.64
C LEU A 2 41.22 -28.64 -38.20
N SER A 3 42.36 -28.51 -37.52
CA SER A 3 42.40 -28.15 -36.09
C SER A 3 42.19 -26.64 -35.82
N ILE A 4 42.54 -25.76 -36.78
CA ILE A 4 42.40 -24.30 -36.64
C ILE A 4 40.93 -23.86 -36.75
N LYS A 5 40.10 -24.58 -37.52
CA LYS A 5 38.68 -24.29 -37.67
C LYS A 5 37.89 -24.50 -36.37
N SER A 6 38.22 -25.53 -35.60
CA SER A 6 37.56 -25.79 -34.30
C SER A 6 37.83 -24.68 -33.30
N PHE A 7 39.10 -24.27 -33.17
CA PHE A 7 39.50 -23.27 -32.17
C PHE A 7 38.86 -21.89 -32.39
N ILE A 8 38.59 -21.53 -33.65
CA ILE A 8 37.91 -20.27 -34.00
C ILE A 8 36.41 -20.37 -33.72
N VAL A 9 35.78 -21.50 -34.06
CA VAL A 9 34.35 -21.74 -33.80
C VAL A 9 34.08 -21.76 -32.30
N ASP A 10 34.93 -22.42 -31.49
CA ASP A 10 34.78 -22.47 -30.03
C ASP A 10 34.93 -21.10 -29.36
N LYS A 11 35.89 -20.26 -29.81
CA LYS A 11 36.00 -18.88 -29.32
C LYS A 11 34.83 -18.00 -29.76
N PHE A 12 34.35 -18.13 -30.99
CA PHE A 12 33.19 -17.37 -31.47
C PHE A 12 31.92 -17.76 -30.73
N LEU A 13 31.71 -19.06 -30.52
CA LEU A 13 30.59 -19.58 -29.78
C LEU A 13 30.65 -19.09 -28.33
N SER A 14 31.81 -19.20 -27.67
CA SER A 14 32.02 -18.75 -26.29
C SER A 14 31.78 -17.24 -26.10
N VAL A 15 32.28 -16.40 -27.01
CA VAL A 15 32.06 -14.94 -26.96
C VAL A 15 30.58 -14.61 -27.19
N TRP A 16 29.93 -15.31 -28.10
CA TRP A 16 28.51 -15.09 -28.39
C TRP A 16 27.62 -15.51 -27.21
N TRP A 17 27.91 -16.66 -26.59
CA TRP A 17 27.24 -17.07 -25.34
C TRP A 17 27.48 -16.07 -24.21
N ALA A 18 28.68 -15.51 -24.06
CA ALA A 18 28.96 -14.48 -23.05
C ALA A 18 28.12 -13.22 -23.24
N VAL A 19 27.93 -12.78 -24.49
CA VAL A 19 27.08 -11.61 -24.83
C VAL A 19 25.60 -11.92 -24.55
N VAL A 20 25.12 -13.11 -24.91
CA VAL A 20 23.75 -13.54 -24.64
C VAL A 20 23.49 -13.64 -23.14
N ILE A 21 24.41 -14.21 -22.36
CA ILE A 21 24.30 -14.27 -20.91
C ILE A 21 24.27 -12.88 -20.29
N LEU A 22 25.13 -11.96 -20.75
CA LEU A 22 25.15 -10.58 -20.27
C LEU A 22 23.81 -9.85 -20.56
N LEU A 23 23.27 -10.03 -21.76
CA LEU A 23 21.99 -9.46 -22.18
C LEU A 23 20.80 -10.02 -21.40
N LEU A 24 20.86 -11.29 -20.97
CA LEU A 24 19.81 -11.92 -20.17
C LEU A 24 19.96 -11.64 -18.66
N ALA A 25 21.19 -11.47 -18.17
CA ALA A 25 21.47 -11.20 -16.76
C ALA A 25 21.02 -9.80 -16.33
N LEU A 26 21.16 -8.79 -17.21
CA LEU A 26 20.74 -7.41 -16.93
C LEU A 26 19.24 -7.27 -16.60
N PRO A 27 18.29 -7.72 -17.43
CA PRO A 27 16.87 -7.66 -17.10
C PRO A 27 16.50 -8.55 -15.92
N PHE A 28 17.18 -9.69 -15.75
CA PHE A 28 16.99 -10.56 -14.59
C PHE A 28 17.39 -9.86 -13.28
N ALA A 29 18.51 -9.13 -13.28
CA ALA A 29 18.95 -8.36 -12.12
C ALA A 29 17.96 -7.24 -11.77
N VAL A 30 17.45 -6.51 -12.78
CA VAL A 30 16.44 -5.46 -12.57
C VAL A 30 15.14 -6.04 -12.00
N TRP A 31 14.70 -7.20 -12.53
CA TRP A 31 13.53 -7.91 -12.03
C TRP A 31 13.71 -8.39 -10.58
N ALA A 32 14.87 -8.96 -10.25
CA ALA A 32 15.19 -9.43 -8.91
C ALA A 32 15.17 -8.29 -7.88
N VAL A 33 15.81 -7.16 -8.17
CA VAL A 33 15.82 -5.99 -7.27
C VAL A 33 14.40 -5.44 -7.05
N SER A 34 13.55 -5.49 -8.07
CA SER A 34 12.15 -5.03 -7.95
C SER A 34 11.29 -5.97 -7.10
N PHE A 35 11.58 -7.27 -7.11
CA PHE A 35 10.83 -8.27 -6.35
C PHE A 35 11.16 -8.25 -4.86
N PHE A 36 12.41 -7.98 -4.49
CA PHE A 36 12.86 -8.00 -3.09
C PHE A 36 12.69 -6.69 -2.32
N ASN A 37 12.26 -5.61 -2.97
CA ASN A 37 11.92 -4.36 -2.30
C ASN A 37 10.40 -4.29 -2.04
N PRO A 38 9.90 -4.80 -0.91
CA PRO A 38 8.52 -4.50 -0.53
C PRO A 38 8.39 -2.99 -0.41
N SER A 39 7.40 -2.42 -1.11
CA SER A 39 7.00 -1.03 -0.89
C SER A 39 6.82 -0.84 0.62
N PRO A 40 7.36 0.23 1.22
CA PRO A 40 6.98 0.56 2.59
C PRO A 40 5.45 0.67 2.59
N GLU A 41 4.79 -0.16 3.39
CA GLU A 41 3.38 0.06 3.70
C GLU A 41 3.33 1.46 4.28
N ALA A 42 2.79 2.40 3.50
CA ALA A 42 2.71 3.81 3.87
C ALA A 42 1.80 3.89 5.09
N THR A 43 2.41 3.75 6.27
CA THR A 43 1.73 3.86 7.55
C THR A 43 1.37 5.33 7.67
N ALA A 44 0.09 5.63 7.46
CA ALA A 44 -0.39 6.99 7.60
C ALA A 44 -0.26 7.35 9.09
N CYS A 45 0.58 8.32 9.42
CA CYS A 45 0.78 8.83 10.78
C CYS A 45 0.29 10.27 10.88
N ARG A 46 -0.33 10.62 12.01
CA ARG A 46 -0.81 11.97 12.29
C ARG A 46 -0.68 12.29 13.76
N LEU A 47 -0.21 13.51 14.06
CA LEU A 47 -0.12 14.03 15.41
C LEU A 47 -1.50 14.50 15.89
N PHE A 48 -1.93 14.00 17.05
CA PHE A 48 -3.14 14.44 17.76
C PHE A 48 -2.77 14.86 19.18
N SER A 49 -2.93 16.15 19.48
CA SER A 49 -2.71 16.68 20.84
C SER A 49 -1.35 16.31 21.45
N GLY A 50 -0.29 16.28 20.63
CA GLY A 50 1.08 15.94 21.06
C GLY A 50 1.43 14.45 21.01
N HIS A 51 0.46 13.58 20.75
CA HIS A 51 0.66 12.14 20.58
C HIS A 51 0.70 11.78 19.09
N GLU A 52 1.64 10.95 18.69
CA GLU A 52 1.74 10.43 17.33
C GLU A 52 0.82 9.21 17.18
N VAL A 53 -0.17 9.30 16.29
CA VAL A 53 -1.08 8.20 16.00
C VAL A 53 -0.84 7.68 14.58
N CYS A 54 -0.43 6.43 14.47
CA CYS A 54 -0.14 5.76 13.21
C CYS A 54 -1.19 4.68 12.91
N ALA A 55 -1.79 4.73 11.72
CA ALA A 55 -2.70 3.70 11.26
C ALA A 55 -1.90 2.53 10.65
N MET A 56 -1.73 1.45 11.43
CA MET A 56 -0.93 0.30 11.01
C MET A 56 -1.70 -0.63 10.06
N SER A 57 -2.99 -0.84 10.32
CA SER A 57 -3.82 -1.71 9.50
C SER A 57 -5.21 -1.16 9.47
N ILE A 58 -5.77 -0.98 8.27
CA ILE A 58 -7.17 -0.62 8.07
C ILE A 58 -7.78 -1.63 7.12
N ARG A 59 -8.69 -2.46 7.63
CA ARG A 59 -9.39 -3.48 6.84
C ARG A 59 -10.89 -3.22 6.85
N ARG A 60 -11.47 -3.10 5.67
CA ARG A 60 -12.92 -2.95 5.51
C ARG A 60 -13.65 -4.25 5.90
N SER A 61 -14.78 -4.13 6.58
CA SER A 61 -15.66 -5.25 6.88
C SER A 61 -16.38 -5.75 5.62
N ALA A 62 -16.54 -7.07 5.49
CA ALA A 62 -17.25 -7.66 4.36
C ALA A 62 -18.78 -7.45 4.46
N ALA A 63 -19.33 -7.45 5.68
CA ALA A 63 -20.77 -7.33 5.89
C ALA A 63 -21.29 -5.89 5.73
N ARG A 64 -20.49 -4.90 6.15
CA ARG A 64 -20.89 -3.48 6.20
C ARG A 64 -19.78 -2.62 5.61
N TYR A 65 -20.07 -1.91 4.52
CA TYR A 65 -19.04 -1.12 3.82
C TYR A 65 -18.53 0.08 4.61
N TRP A 66 -19.29 0.55 5.59
CA TRP A 66 -18.97 1.68 6.46
C TRP A 66 -18.25 1.29 7.75
N GLU A 67 -18.02 -0.01 7.96
CA GLU A 67 -17.31 -0.53 9.13
C GLU A 67 -15.88 -0.93 8.75
N TYR A 68 -14.94 -0.47 9.55
CA TYR A 68 -13.51 -0.69 9.34
C TYR A 68 -12.90 -1.27 10.61
N ARG A 69 -12.17 -2.36 10.46
CA ARG A 69 -11.34 -2.95 11.50
C ARG A 69 -9.98 -2.29 11.43
N THR A 70 -9.60 -1.57 12.47
CA THR A 70 -8.38 -0.78 12.44
C THR A 70 -7.49 -1.08 13.63
N VAL A 71 -6.18 -1.15 13.36
CA VAL A 71 -5.14 -1.20 14.38
C VAL A 71 -4.36 0.10 14.28
N VAL A 72 -4.38 0.86 15.37
CA VAL A 72 -3.60 2.10 15.49
C VAL A 72 -2.46 1.89 16.47
N SER A 73 -1.37 2.63 16.27
CA SER A 73 -0.28 2.76 17.22
C SER A 73 -0.30 4.18 17.77
N ILE A 74 -0.21 4.34 19.08
CA ILE A 74 -0.13 5.65 19.76
C ILE A 74 1.26 5.73 20.40
N ASP A 75 2.08 6.68 19.98
CA ASP A 75 3.47 6.87 20.45
C ASP A 75 4.30 5.57 20.38
N GLY A 76 4.10 4.77 19.31
CA GLY A 76 4.77 3.49 19.12
C GLY A 76 4.11 2.30 19.83
N VAL A 77 3.11 2.53 20.69
CA VAL A 77 2.36 1.46 21.38
C VAL A 77 1.16 1.02 20.56
N LYS A 78 1.19 -0.23 20.08
CA LYS A 78 0.10 -0.86 19.34
C LYS A 78 -1.15 -1.01 20.21
N GLN A 79 -2.24 -0.41 19.76
CA GLN A 79 -3.56 -0.55 20.36
C GLN A 79 -4.24 -1.84 19.85
N PRO A 80 -5.18 -2.41 20.63
CA PRO A 80 -5.93 -3.56 20.20
C PRO A 80 -6.83 -3.24 18.98
N LEU A 81 -7.33 -4.29 18.33
CA LEU A 81 -8.19 -4.14 17.14
C LEU A 81 -9.52 -3.48 17.48
N GLU A 82 -9.73 -2.27 17.00
CA GLU A 82 -10.97 -1.52 17.19
C GLU A 82 -11.83 -1.54 15.91
N LEU A 83 -13.16 -1.48 16.06
CA LEU A 83 -14.08 -1.30 14.94
C LEU A 83 -14.51 0.15 14.85
N TYR A 84 -14.28 0.79 13.70
CA TYR A 84 -14.72 2.14 13.39
C TYR A 84 -15.90 2.10 12.43
N ASN A 85 -17.03 2.67 12.84
CA ASN A 85 -18.20 2.89 12.01
C ASN A 85 -18.20 4.35 11.53
N CYS A 86 -17.87 4.55 10.25
CA CYS A 86 -17.76 5.87 9.64
C CYS A 86 -19.11 6.49 9.26
N ARG A 87 -20.19 5.71 9.24
CA ARG A 87 -21.53 6.21 8.98
C ARG A 87 -22.09 6.92 10.21
N ASP A 88 -22.03 6.24 11.35
CA ASP A 88 -22.61 6.73 12.60
C ASP A 88 -21.58 7.47 13.46
N ARG A 89 -20.33 7.57 12.99
CA ARG A 89 -19.18 8.17 13.69
C ARG A 89 -18.99 7.61 15.10
N THR A 90 -18.95 6.29 15.20
CA THR A 90 -18.73 5.58 16.47
C THR A 90 -17.61 4.56 16.33
N ARG A 91 -16.86 4.33 17.41
CA ARG A 91 -15.91 3.22 17.51
C ARG A 91 -16.35 2.23 18.58
N THR A 92 -16.06 0.97 18.36
CA THR A 92 -16.23 -0.09 19.36
C THR A 92 -14.86 -0.46 19.89
N LEU A 93 -14.65 -0.27 21.19
CA LEU A 93 -13.40 -0.64 21.86
C LEU A 93 -13.27 -2.15 21.95
N ALA A 94 -12.04 -2.64 21.80
CA ALA A 94 -11.73 -4.05 21.87
C ALA A 94 -11.85 -4.64 23.28
N SER A 95 -11.63 -3.82 24.32
CA SER A 95 -11.64 -4.26 25.72
C SER A 95 -13.02 -4.74 26.16
N ASP A 96 -14.03 -3.90 25.94
CA ASP A 96 -15.34 -4.07 26.57
C ASP A 96 -16.49 -4.06 25.56
N SER A 97 -16.19 -4.12 24.26
CA SER A 97 -17.16 -3.98 23.17
C SER A 97 -18.04 -2.72 23.26
N THR A 98 -17.60 -1.74 24.04
CA THR A 98 -18.34 -0.51 24.29
C THR A 98 -18.27 0.39 23.08
N ARG A 99 -19.43 0.89 22.65
CA ARG A 99 -19.54 1.83 21.54
C ARG A 99 -19.36 3.26 22.06
N VAL A 100 -18.32 3.93 21.60
CA VAL A 100 -17.96 5.31 21.97
C VAL A 100 -18.08 6.20 20.74
N PRO A 101 -18.77 7.36 20.82
CA PRO A 101 -18.81 8.32 19.71
C PRO A 101 -17.43 8.92 19.42
N PHE A 102 -17.20 9.29 18.16
CA PHE A 102 -15.99 10.02 17.79
C PHE A 102 -16.01 11.41 18.40
N LEU A 103 -14.86 11.82 18.94
CA LEU A 103 -14.63 13.24 19.20
C LEU A 103 -14.27 13.91 17.87
N THR A 104 -14.93 15.04 17.58
CA THR A 104 -14.73 15.79 16.34
C THR A 104 -13.26 16.18 16.16
N GLY A 105 -12.71 15.91 14.98
CA GLY A 105 -11.33 16.23 14.62
C GLY A 105 -10.26 15.33 15.25
N LYS A 106 -10.65 14.23 15.89
CA LYS A 106 -9.71 13.25 16.49
C LYS A 106 -9.50 12.03 15.57
N THR A 107 -8.84 11.01 16.10
CA THR A 107 -8.44 9.78 15.40
C THR A 107 -9.55 9.14 14.56
N GLY A 108 -10.78 9.07 15.07
CA GLY A 108 -11.90 8.44 14.36
C GLY A 108 -12.28 9.15 13.06
N ASP A 109 -12.35 10.48 13.07
CA ASP A 109 -12.65 11.26 11.87
C ASP A 109 -11.54 11.12 10.81
N TRP A 110 -10.28 11.08 11.26
CA TRP A 110 -9.14 10.91 10.36
C TRP A 110 -9.09 9.53 9.72
N ILE A 111 -9.36 8.45 10.48
CA ILE A 111 -9.47 7.09 9.92
C ILE A 111 -10.53 7.05 8.82
N CYS A 112 -11.69 7.66 9.06
CA CYS A 112 -12.75 7.69 8.07
C CYS A 112 -12.33 8.47 6.81
N GLN A 113 -11.63 9.59 6.96
CA GLN A 113 -11.08 10.34 5.82
C GLN A 113 -10.06 9.53 4.99
N LEU A 114 -9.23 8.69 5.63
CA LEU A 114 -8.30 7.82 4.93
C LEU A 114 -9.03 6.75 4.10
N THR A 115 -10.18 6.28 4.57
CA THR A 115 -10.98 5.24 3.90
C THR A 115 -11.99 5.76 2.90
N THR A 116 -12.34 7.05 2.95
CA THR A 116 -13.19 7.66 1.94
C THR A 116 -12.45 7.74 0.61
N PRO A 117 -13.00 7.19 -0.49
CA PRO A 117 -12.37 7.31 -1.78
C PRO A 117 -12.22 8.78 -2.13
N LYS A 118 -11.00 9.24 -2.44
CA LYS A 118 -10.81 10.57 -3.01
C LYS A 118 -11.55 10.59 -4.35
N ARG A 119 -12.57 11.45 -4.45
CA ARG A 119 -13.24 11.71 -5.73
C ARG A 119 -12.16 12.13 -6.72
N SER A 120 -11.97 11.36 -7.79
CA SER A 120 -10.97 11.69 -8.81
C SER A 120 -11.34 13.03 -9.44
N SER A 121 -10.35 13.89 -9.66
CA SER A 121 -10.52 15.20 -10.33
C SER A 121 -11.11 15.06 -11.73
N GLN A 122 -10.99 13.89 -12.34
CA GLN A 122 -11.58 13.51 -13.63
C GLN A 122 -13.13 13.55 -13.66
N LEU A 123 -13.81 13.39 -12.52
CA LEU A 123 -15.28 13.43 -12.49
C LEU A 123 -15.86 14.85 -12.51
N THR A 124 -15.07 15.88 -12.17
CA THR A 124 -15.53 17.27 -12.20
C THR A 124 -15.70 17.79 -13.63
N GLU A 125 -14.93 17.27 -14.60
CA GLU A 125 -15.01 17.69 -16.00
C GLU A 125 -16.24 17.11 -16.73
N ARG A 126 -16.78 15.97 -16.27
CA ARG A 126 -17.91 15.28 -16.91
C ARG A 126 -19.29 15.76 -16.42
N VAL A 127 -19.37 16.53 -15.35
CA VAL A 127 -20.64 17.01 -14.76
C VAL A 127 -20.85 18.48 -15.10
N ASN A 128 -20.92 18.78 -16.40
CA ASN A 128 -21.58 19.98 -16.88
C ASN A 128 -22.77 19.54 -17.75
N ILE A 129 -23.78 18.96 -17.11
CA ILE A 129 -25.05 18.67 -17.76
C ILE A 129 -25.86 19.96 -17.69
N GLY A 130 -25.76 20.77 -18.74
CA GLY A 130 -26.64 21.91 -18.93
C GLY A 130 -28.06 21.41 -19.11
N ILE A 131 -28.89 21.54 -18.08
CA ILE A 131 -30.34 21.40 -18.21
C ILE A 131 -30.82 22.75 -18.73
N ARG A 132 -31.13 22.80 -20.02
CA ARG A 132 -31.82 23.92 -20.68
C ARG A 132 -33.29 23.57 -20.85
#